data_AF-A0A497MG85-F1
#
_entry.id   AF-A0A497MG85-F1
#
_cell.length_a   1.000
_cell.length_b   1.000
_cell.length_c   1.000
_cell.angle_alpha   90.00
_cell.angle_beta   90.00
_cell.angle_gamma   90.00
#
_symmetry.space_group_name_H-M   'P 1'
#
loop_
_entity.id
_entity.type
_entity.pdbx_description
1 polymer ?
#
loop_
_entity_poly.entity_id
_entity_poly.type
_entity_poly.pdbx_seq_one_letter_code
_entity_poly.pdbx_strand_id
1 'polypeptide(L)'
;MNDYTDVKYVGLCHSIPNTAATLARYIGAPFDEFSYLAAGINHMAWFLEFKWRGRDAYPLLREKLSDPVLYTRPEEHPDWRRPSQGRGV
;
A
#
# COMPACT_ATOMS: atom_id res chain seq x y z
N MET A 1 -28.13 2.11 -3.71
CA MET A 1 -27.55 2.53 -5.00
C MET A 1 -27.69 1.43 -6.04
N ASN A 2 -27.12 0.22 -5.85
CA ASN A 2 -27.30 -0.92 -6.76
C ASN A 2 -28.77 -1.30 -6.98
N ASP A 3 -29.56 -1.36 -5.90
CA ASP A 3 -30.95 -1.82 -5.98
C ASP A 3 -31.98 -0.68 -6.11
N TYR A 4 -31.51 0.57 -6.26
CA TYR A 4 -32.36 1.76 -6.12
C TYR A 4 -32.37 2.66 -7.36
N THR A 5 -31.48 2.45 -8.33
CA THR A 5 -31.40 3.24 -9.57
C THR A 5 -30.62 2.47 -10.65
N ASP A 6 -30.96 2.70 -11.93
CA ASP A 6 -30.24 2.13 -13.08
C ASP A 6 -29.00 2.94 -13.51
N VAL A 7 -28.72 4.06 -12.83
CA VAL A 7 -27.53 4.88 -13.10
C VAL A 7 -26.27 4.04 -12.93
N LYS A 8 -25.35 4.11 -13.91
CA LYS A 8 -24.05 3.44 -13.82
C LYS A 8 -23.10 4.26 -12.94
N TYR A 9 -22.47 3.61 -11.97
CA TYR A 9 -21.54 4.26 -11.05
C TYR A 9 -20.42 3.32 -10.63
N VAL A 10 -19.33 3.90 -10.14
CA VAL A 10 -18.18 3.20 -9.56
C VAL A 10 -17.80 3.87 -8.25
N GLY A 11 -17.54 3.07 -7.21
CA GLY A 11 -16.99 3.55 -5.95
C GLY A 11 -15.46 3.50 -6.00
N LEU A 12 -14.80 4.64 -5.76
CA LEU A 12 -13.35 4.74 -5.77
C LEU A 12 -12.83 4.93 -4.34
N CYS A 13 -11.71 4.30 -4.02
CA CYS A 13 -11.02 4.44 -2.75
C CYS A 13 -9.51 4.38 -2.97
N HIS A 14 -8.77 5.21 -2.24
CA HIS A 14 -7.30 5.28 -2.33
C HIS A 14 -6.60 4.29 -1.38
N SER A 15 -7.33 3.51 -0.59
CA SER A 15 -6.74 2.62 0.43
C SER A 15 -5.76 1.62 -0.18
N ILE A 16 -6.17 0.86 -1.20
CA ILE A 16 -5.30 -0.15 -1.83
C ILE A 16 -4.01 0.45 -2.43
N PRO A 17 -4.06 1.45 -3.33
CA PRO A 17 -2.83 2.00 -3.91
C PRO A 17 -1.94 2.69 -2.87
N ASN A 18 -2.51 3.38 -1.89
CA ASN A 18 -1.72 4.02 -0.83
C ASN A 18 -1.02 2.98 0.06
N THR A 19 -1.74 1.93 0.49
CA THR A 19 -1.13 0.85 1.27
C THR A 19 -0.05 0.15 0.47
N ALA A 20 -0.27 -0.16 -0.81
CA ALA A 20 0.75 -0.78 -1.67
C ALA A 20 2.01 0.10 -1.78
N ALA A 21 1.85 1.42 -1.92
CA ALA A 21 2.97 2.36 -1.94
C ALA A 21 3.71 2.44 -0.59
N THR A 22 3.00 2.38 0.53
CA THR A 22 3.62 2.27 1.87
C THR A 22 4.41 0.97 2.01
N LEU A 23 3.87 -0.17 1.59
CA LEU A 23 4.57 -1.45 1.63
C LEU A 23 5.83 -1.45 0.74
N ALA A 24 5.77 -0.80 -0.43
CA ALA A 24 6.94 -0.60 -1.29
C ALA A 24 8.02 0.25 -0.59
N ARG A 25 7.63 1.31 0.12
CA ARG A 25 8.54 2.14 0.93
C ARG A 25 9.18 1.35 2.07
N TYR A 26 8.44 0.45 2.73
CA TYR A 26 9.00 -0.43 3.77
C TYR A 26 10.07 -1.35 3.21
N ILE A 27 9.87 -1.84 1.99
CA ILE A 27 10.85 -2.65 1.26
C ILE A 27 12.03 -1.79 0.76
N GLY A 28 11.80 -0.50 0.53
CA GLY A 28 12.81 0.44 0.01
C GLY A 28 12.95 0.37 -1.50
N ALA A 29 11.90 -0.01 -2.23
CA ALA A 29 11.91 -0.07 -3.70
C ALA A 29 10.85 0.86 -4.33
N PRO A 30 11.05 1.28 -5.60
CA PRO A 30 10.07 2.09 -6.34
C PRO A 30 8.72 1.39 -6.47
N PHE A 31 7.62 2.14 -6.30
CA PHE A 31 6.25 1.58 -6.32
C PHE A 31 5.86 0.98 -7.68
N ASP A 32 6.36 1.56 -8.78
CA ASP A 32 6.11 1.11 -10.15
C ASP A 32 6.75 -0.25 -10.48
N GLU A 33 7.63 -0.76 -9.62
CA GLU A 33 8.18 -2.11 -9.74
C GLU A 33 7.30 -3.18 -9.05
N PHE A 34 6.20 -2.77 -8.41
CA PHE A 34 5.27 -3.67 -7.74
C PHE A 34 4.03 -3.96 -8.57
N SER A 35 3.55 -5.19 -8.45
CA SER A 35 2.25 -5.63 -8.95
C SER A 35 1.51 -6.35 -7.84
N TYR A 36 0.19 -6.19 -7.76
CA TYR A 36 -0.61 -6.79 -6.70
C TYR A 36 -1.99 -7.23 -7.19
N LEU A 37 -2.51 -8.26 -6.52
CA LEU A 37 -3.90 -8.69 -6.61
C LEU A 37 -4.54 -8.44 -5.25
N ALA A 38 -5.62 -7.69 -5.21
CA ALA A 38 -6.35 -7.40 -3.97
C ALA A 38 -7.83 -7.73 -4.12
N ALA A 39 -8.45 -8.15 -3.03
CA ALA A 39 -9.88 -8.45 -2.96
C ALA A 39 -10.46 -8.08 -1.59
N GLY A 40 -11.75 -7.76 -1.55
CA GLY A 40 -12.47 -7.42 -0.33
C GLY A 40 -13.53 -6.35 -0.56
N ILE A 41 -13.96 -5.72 0.53
CA ILE A 41 -14.90 -4.59 0.49
C ILE A 41 -14.18 -3.28 0.79
N ASN A 42 -14.88 -2.16 0.59
CA ASN A 42 -14.37 -0.85 0.98
C ASN A 42 -13.96 -0.84 2.46
N HIS A 43 -12.74 -0.35 2.77
CA HIS A 43 -12.10 -0.36 4.09
C HIS A 43 -11.79 -1.74 4.71
N MET A 44 -12.02 -2.85 4.00
CA MET A 44 -11.68 -4.19 4.48
C MET A 44 -11.32 -5.08 3.31
N ALA A 45 -10.06 -4.96 2.88
CA ALA A 45 -9.51 -5.69 1.75
C ALA A 45 -8.11 -6.23 2.07
N TRP A 46 -7.71 -7.25 1.32
CA TRP A 46 -6.45 -7.96 1.50
C TRP A 46 -5.71 -8.04 0.18
N PHE A 47 -4.38 -7.93 0.25
CA PHE A 47 -3.51 -8.34 -0.83
C PHE A 47 -3.43 -9.87 -0.85
N LEU A 48 -3.91 -10.47 -1.93
CA LEU A 48 -3.80 -11.90 -2.20
C LEU A 48 -2.46 -12.23 -2.85
N GLU A 49 -1.96 -11.30 -3.67
CA GLU A 49 -0.62 -11.31 -4.22
C GLU A 49 0.02 -9.94 -4.04
N PHE A 50 1.29 -9.92 -3.66
CA PHE A 50 2.12 -8.72 -3.61
C PHE A 50 3.51 -9.06 -4.14
N LYS A 51 3.83 -8.60 -5.35
CA LYS A 51 5.02 -9.01 -6.08
C LYS A 51 5.90 -7.80 -6.39
N TRP A 52 7.21 -7.94 -6.18
CA TRP A 52 8.23 -6.99 -6.62
C TRP A 52 9.02 -7.59 -7.78
N ARG A 53 9.02 -6.93 -8.95
CA ARG A 53 9.65 -7.44 -10.19
C ARG A 53 9.24 -8.89 -10.50
N GLY A 54 7.94 -9.18 -10.32
CA GLY A 54 7.34 -10.49 -10.55
C GLY A 54 7.58 -11.57 -9.48
N ARG A 55 8.34 -11.28 -8.41
CA ARG A 55 8.63 -12.22 -7.31
C ARG A 55 7.80 -11.90 -6.07
N ASP A 56 7.39 -12.92 -5.32
CA ASP A 56 6.67 -12.73 -4.06
C ASP A 56 7.47 -11.85 -3.09
N ALA A 57 6.89 -10.72 -2.71
CA ALA A 57 7.51 -9.73 -1.85
C ALA A 57 7.23 -9.97 -0.36
N TYR A 58 6.31 -10.89 -0.01
CA TYR A 58 5.97 -11.14 1.39
C TYR A 58 7.14 -11.60 2.27
N PRO A 59 8.07 -12.48 1.83
CA PRO A 59 9.22 -12.85 2.65
C PRO A 59 10.06 -11.62 3.05
N LEU A 60 10.34 -10.74 2.09
CA LEU A 60 11.09 -9.50 2.33
C LEU A 60 10.29 -8.51 3.18
N LEU A 61 8.98 -8.37 2.91
CA LEU A 61 8.11 -7.51 3.72
C LEU A 61 8.08 -7.96 5.18
N ARG A 62 8.00 -9.27 5.46
CA ARG A 62 8.03 -9.81 6.82
C ARG A 62 9.37 -9.54 7.51
N GLU A 63 10.49 -9.65 6.80
CA GLU A 63 11.80 -9.24 7.31
C GLU A 63 11.76 -7.76 7.74
N LYS A 64 11.31 -6.85 6.86
CA LYS A 64 11.23 -5.43 7.19
C LYS A 64 10.28 -5.12 8.33
N LEU A 65 9.11 -5.77 8.37
CA LEU A 65 8.13 -5.62 9.45
C LEU A 65 8.62 -6.15 10.81
N SER A 66 9.69 -6.94 10.85
CA SER A 66 10.30 -7.40 12.11
C SER A 66 11.23 -6.37 12.75
N ASP A 67 11.58 -5.30 12.03
CA ASP A 67 12.44 -4.24 12.54
C ASP A 67 11.70 -3.39 13.60
N PRO A 68 12.17 -3.36 14.86
CA PRO A 68 11.56 -2.55 15.91
C PRO A 68 11.52 -1.05 15.61
N VAL A 69 12.43 -0.55 14.75
CA VAL A 69 12.46 0.86 14.33
C VAL A 69 11.12 1.30 13.76
N LEU A 70 10.41 0.43 13.03
CA LEU A 70 9.11 0.74 12.45
C LEU A 70 8.04 1.10 13.48
N TYR A 71 8.17 0.61 14.71
CA TYR A 71 7.15 0.81 15.76
C TYR A 71 7.59 1.73 16.88
N THR A 72 8.91 1.95 17.01
CA THR A 72 9.49 2.64 18.18
C THR A 72 10.16 3.96 17.87
N ARG A 73 10.50 4.23 16.60
CA ARG A 73 11.27 5.42 16.18
C ARG A 73 10.60 6.12 14.99
N PRO A 74 9.56 6.94 15.23
CA PRO A 74 8.81 7.64 14.19
C PRO A 74 9.68 8.48 13.24
N GLU A 75 10.77 9.06 13.74
CA GLU A 75 11.74 9.86 13.00
C GLU A 75 12.56 9.06 11.98
N GLU A 76 12.74 7.76 12.22
CA GLU A 76 13.44 6.85 11.32
C GLU A 76 12.50 6.13 10.35
N HIS A 77 11.17 6.19 10.60
CA HIS A 77 10.13 5.44 9.90
C HIS A 77 10.10 5.71 8.39
N PRO A 78 10.26 4.68 7.53
CA PRO A 78 10.48 4.84 6.08
C PRO A 78 9.30 5.49 5.34
N ASP A 79 8.09 5.39 5.86
CA ASP A 79 6.90 6.04 5.29
C ASP A 79 6.70 7.48 5.78
N TRP A 80 7.21 7.81 6.97
CA TRP A 80 6.97 9.10 7.62
C TRP A 80 8.17 10.03 7.59
N ARG A 81 9.29 9.59 7.00
CA ARG A 81 10.43 10.45 6.64
C ARG A 81 9.90 11.60 5.80
N ARG A 82 9.67 12.74 6.43
CA ARG A 82 9.13 13.95 5.79
C ARG A 82 10.05 14.32 4.63
N PRO A 83 9.61 14.22 3.36
CA PRO A 83 10.15 15.12 2.37
C PRO A 83 9.68 16.51 2.83
N SER A 84 10.59 17.45 3.02
CA SER A 84 10.21 18.85 3.14
C SER A 84 9.13 19.18 2.11
N GLN A 85 7.95 19.62 2.57
CA GLN A 85 7.00 20.48 1.86
C GLN A 85 7.27 20.58 0.34
N GLY A 86 6.58 19.78 -0.48
CA GLY A 86 6.67 19.96 -1.93
C GLY A 86 6.05 18.87 -2.80
N ARG A 87 4.83 19.15 -3.28
CA ARG A 87 4.11 18.57 -4.45
C ARG A 87 3.59 17.14 -4.25
N GLY A 88 2.32 16.82 -4.47
CA GLY A 88 1.21 17.59 -5.01
C GLY A 88 0.12 16.59 -5.43
N VAL A 89 -1.00 16.65 -4.72
CA VAL A 89 -2.36 16.69 -5.28
C VAL A 89 -3.06 17.85 -4.61
#